data_AF-A0A8S0S4Q7-F1
#
_entry.id   AF-A0A8S0S4Q7-F1
#
_cell.length_a   1.000
_cell.length_b   1.000
_cell.length_c   1.000
_cell.angle_alpha   90.00
_cell.angle_beta   90.00
_cell.angle_gamma   90.00
#
_symmetry.space_group_name_H-M   'P 1'
#
loop_
_entity.id
_entity.type
_entity.pdbx_description
1 polymer ?
#
loop_
_entity_poly.entity_id
_entity_poly.type
_entity_poly.pdbx_seq_one_letter_code
_entity_poly.pdbx_strand_id
1 'polypeptide(L)'
;MIKSKAGSIKSGWRSVFMIFTAAADDDLEPIVESAFENVEQVVLEHFDQVVGDCFMDCVNCLIGFANNKSSHQISLKVIALLRICEDHLAEDLVPGGALKRIDTRIDETCDVTEHYWFPMLAGLSDLTSDPRAEVRISSGDEWLRESSVHSLQLLCNLFNTFYKVS
;
A
#
# COMPACT_ATOMS: atom_id res chain seq x y z
N MET A 1 -8.35 -18.39 -6.99
CA MET A 1 -9.40 -18.36 -8.06
C MET A 1 -9.36 -17.07 -8.88
N ILE A 2 -8.31 -16.24 -8.73
CA ILE A 2 -8.16 -14.93 -9.40
C ILE A 2 -7.34 -15.00 -10.70
N LYS A 3 -6.56 -16.07 -10.89
CA LYS A 3 -5.65 -16.33 -12.04
C LYS A 3 -6.25 -16.21 -13.45
N SER A 4 -7.57 -16.12 -13.64
CA SER A 4 -8.19 -15.97 -14.97
C SER A 4 -9.17 -14.81 -15.10
N LYS A 5 -9.44 -14.04 -14.04
CA LYS A 5 -10.52 -13.03 -14.04
C LYS A 5 -10.22 -11.71 -13.34
N ALA A 6 -9.05 -11.53 -12.73
CA ALA A 6 -8.69 -10.26 -12.06
C ALA A 6 -8.99 -9.04 -12.94
N GLY A 7 -8.51 -9.02 -14.18
CA GLY A 7 -8.75 -7.94 -15.15
C GLY A 7 -10.21 -7.69 -15.58
N SER A 8 -11.15 -8.54 -15.16
CA SER A 8 -12.58 -8.36 -15.43
C SER A 8 -13.35 -7.74 -14.25
N ILE A 9 -12.72 -7.62 -13.08
CA ILE A 9 -13.32 -7.02 -11.89
C ILE A 9 -13.13 -5.50 -11.99
N LYS A 10 -14.22 -4.78 -12.26
CA LYS A 10 -14.20 -3.31 -12.41
C LYS A 10 -14.58 -2.54 -11.13
N SER A 11 -15.39 -3.12 -10.25
CA SER A 11 -15.95 -2.42 -9.07
C SER A 11 -16.07 -3.29 -7.81
N GLY A 12 -15.56 -4.52 -7.84
CA GLY A 12 -15.70 -5.49 -6.74
C GLY A 12 -14.47 -5.59 -5.83
N TRP A 13 -13.38 -4.90 -6.16
CA TRP A 13 -12.09 -5.07 -5.48
C TRP A 13 -12.14 -4.73 -4.00
N ARG A 14 -12.87 -3.68 -3.61
CA ARG A 14 -13.08 -3.33 -2.21
C ARG A 14 -13.64 -4.50 -1.38
N SER A 15 -14.71 -5.14 -1.85
CA SER A 15 -15.30 -6.30 -1.18
C SER A 15 -14.33 -7.48 -1.13
N VAL A 16 -13.54 -7.67 -2.19
CA VAL A 16 -12.52 -8.72 -2.26
C VAL A 16 -11.43 -8.49 -1.20
N PHE A 17 -10.91 -7.26 -1.07
CA PHE A 17 -9.93 -6.93 -0.04
C PHE A 17 -10.49 -7.03 1.37
N MET A 18 -11.76 -6.68 1.61
CA MET A 18 -12.40 -6.91 2.91
C MET A 18 -12.45 -8.40 3.28
N ILE A 19 -12.74 -9.28 2.31
CA ILE A 19 -12.75 -10.74 2.54
C ILE A 19 -11.33 -11.24 2.84
N PHE A 20 -10.33 -10.78 2.10
CA PHE A 20 -8.95 -11.16 2.35
C PHE A 20 -8.39 -10.60 3.65
N THR A 21 -8.83 -9.42 4.07
CA THR A 21 -8.49 -8.85 5.39
C THR A 21 -9.03 -9.75 6.50
N ALA A 22 -10.29 -10.21 6.38
CA ALA A 22 -10.85 -11.15 7.34
C ALA A 22 -10.10 -12.51 7.33
N ALA A 23 -9.68 -12.99 6.16
CA ALA A 23 -8.88 -14.20 6.03
C ALA A 23 -7.45 -14.04 6.59
N ALA A 24 -6.92 -12.81 6.62
CA ALA A 24 -5.61 -12.52 7.19
C ALA A 24 -5.59 -12.69 8.72
N ASP A 25 -6.75 -12.64 9.38
CA ASP A 25 -6.89 -12.88 10.83
C ASP A 25 -7.25 -14.35 11.16
N ASP A 26 -7.26 -15.26 10.17
CA ASP A 26 -7.57 -16.68 10.41
C ASP A 26 -6.41 -17.43 11.09
N ASP A 27 -6.74 -18.42 11.92
CA ASP A 27 -5.78 -19.26 12.63
C ASP A 27 -5.22 -20.38 11.73
N LEU A 28 -5.94 -20.75 10.66
CA LEU A 28 -5.52 -21.80 9.74
C LEU A 28 -4.55 -21.24 8.70
N GLU A 29 -3.27 -21.54 8.88
CA GLU A 29 -2.18 -21.15 7.96
C GLU A 29 -2.49 -21.38 6.47
N PRO A 30 -3.09 -22.51 6.02
CA PRO A 30 -3.43 -22.69 4.61
C PRO A 30 -4.45 -21.68 4.06
N ILE A 31 -5.35 -21.17 4.91
CA ILE A 31 -6.32 -20.13 4.51
C ILE A 31 -5.60 -18.81 4.32
N VAL A 32 -4.77 -18.44 5.30
CA VAL A 32 -3.97 -17.20 5.28
C VAL A 32 -3.03 -17.20 4.06
N GLU A 33 -2.30 -18.29 3.83
CA GLU A 33 -1.41 -18.45 2.67
C GLU A 33 -2.17 -18.34 1.35
N SER A 34 -3.28 -19.08 1.21
CA SER A 34 -4.06 -19.04 -0.03
C SER A 34 -4.65 -17.67 -0.30
N ALA A 35 -5.13 -16.97 0.74
CA ALA A 35 -5.63 -15.61 0.62
C ALA A 35 -4.50 -14.64 0.21
N PHE A 36 -3.35 -14.75 0.85
CA PHE A 36 -2.18 -13.92 0.56
C PHE A 36 -1.68 -14.10 -0.88
N GLU A 37 -1.58 -15.33 -1.39
CA GLU A 37 -1.16 -15.58 -2.79
C GLU A 37 -2.05 -14.84 -3.81
N ASN A 38 -3.35 -14.71 -3.52
CA ASN A 38 -4.26 -13.99 -4.41
C ASN A 38 -4.05 -12.47 -4.30
N VAL A 39 -3.76 -11.94 -3.11
CA VAL A 39 -3.46 -10.51 -2.91
C VAL A 39 -2.11 -10.15 -3.53
N GLU A 40 -1.08 -10.96 -3.31
CA GLU A 40 0.26 -10.81 -3.90
C GLU A 40 0.17 -10.71 -5.43
N GLN A 41 -0.59 -11.60 -6.07
CA GLN A 41 -0.80 -11.56 -7.51
C GLN A 41 -1.48 -10.25 -7.97
N VAL A 42 -2.48 -9.77 -7.24
CA VAL A 42 -3.22 -8.57 -7.62
C VAL A 42 -2.34 -7.33 -7.53
N VAL A 43 -1.54 -7.21 -6.47
CA VAL A 43 -0.60 -6.10 -6.28
C VAL A 43 0.45 -6.09 -7.39
N LEU A 44 1.01 -7.25 -7.73
CA LEU A 44 2.11 -7.35 -8.71
C LEU A 44 1.66 -7.26 -10.18
N GLU A 45 0.48 -7.79 -10.52
CA GLU A 45 0.03 -7.91 -11.92
C GLU A 45 -1.07 -6.91 -12.30
N HIS A 46 -1.77 -6.34 -11.31
CA HIS A 46 -3.00 -5.55 -11.52
C HIS A 46 -3.04 -4.26 -10.69
N PHE A 47 -1.87 -3.71 -10.35
CA PHE A 47 -1.71 -2.50 -9.55
C PHE A 47 -2.60 -1.34 -10.03
N ASP A 48 -2.55 -1.00 -11.33
CA ASP A 48 -3.34 0.09 -11.94
C ASP A 48 -4.85 -0.04 -11.78
N GLN A 49 -5.38 -1.25 -11.56
CA GLN A 49 -6.82 -1.48 -11.37
C GLN A 49 -7.24 -1.25 -9.91
N VAL A 50 -6.28 -1.28 -9.00
CA VAL A 50 -6.49 -1.14 -7.56
C VAL A 50 -6.19 0.29 -7.11
N VAL A 51 -5.18 0.93 -7.70
CA VAL A 51 -4.85 2.34 -7.49
C VAL A 51 -6.00 3.23 -7.97
N GLY A 52 -6.45 4.13 -7.09
CA GLY A 52 -7.65 4.95 -7.32
C GLY A 52 -8.78 4.57 -6.38
N ASP A 53 -9.55 3.53 -6.73
CA ASP A 53 -10.86 3.27 -6.12
C ASP A 53 -10.81 2.50 -4.80
N CYS A 54 -9.78 1.67 -4.57
CA CYS A 54 -9.72 0.76 -3.41
C CYS A 54 -8.31 0.52 -2.86
N PHE A 55 -7.37 1.42 -3.17
CA PHE A 55 -5.98 1.30 -2.72
C PHE A 55 -5.85 1.24 -1.20
N MET A 56 -6.64 2.06 -0.48
CA MET A 56 -6.67 2.03 0.99
C MET A 56 -7.11 0.65 1.52
N ASP A 57 -8.12 0.02 0.90
CA ASP A 57 -8.57 -1.32 1.29
C ASP A 57 -7.47 -2.37 1.00
N CYS A 58 -6.71 -2.21 -0.10
CA CYS A 58 -5.56 -3.05 -0.42
C CYS A 58 -4.44 -2.92 0.63
N VAL A 59 -4.04 -1.70 0.98
CA VAL A 59 -3.02 -1.42 1.99
C VAL A 59 -3.42 -1.98 3.36
N ASN A 60 -4.67 -1.76 3.78
CA ASN A 60 -5.20 -2.32 5.02
C ASN A 60 -5.19 -3.86 5.01
N CYS A 61 -5.52 -4.47 3.88
CA CYS A 61 -5.46 -5.91 3.71
C CYS A 61 -4.02 -6.44 3.86
N LEU A 62 -3.05 -5.77 3.23
CA LEU A 62 -1.62 -6.08 3.36
C LEU A 62 -1.18 -5.97 4.83
N ILE A 63 -1.49 -4.87 5.51
CA ILE A 63 -1.16 -4.67 6.94
C ILE A 63 -1.76 -5.79 7.82
N GLY A 64 -2.98 -6.25 7.52
CA GLY A 64 -3.58 -7.41 8.18
C GLY A 64 -2.69 -8.66 8.07
N PHE A 65 -2.23 -8.98 6.85
CA PHE A 65 -1.29 -10.09 6.63
C PHE A 65 0.05 -9.88 7.31
N ALA A 66 0.57 -8.65 7.37
CA ALA A 66 1.81 -8.38 8.08
C ALA A 66 1.69 -8.66 9.57
N ASN A 67 0.54 -8.33 10.18
CA ASN A 67 0.29 -8.51 11.60
C ASN A 67 -0.12 -9.94 11.99
N ASN A 68 -0.44 -10.81 11.02
CA ASN A 68 -0.66 -12.23 11.28
C ASN A 68 0.61 -12.87 11.86
N LYS A 69 0.46 -13.55 13.01
CA LYS A 69 1.57 -14.14 13.76
C LYS A 69 1.90 -15.57 13.36
N SER A 70 1.04 -16.21 12.56
CA SER A 70 1.14 -17.61 12.16
C SER A 70 2.26 -17.83 11.15
N SER A 71 2.53 -16.86 10.26
CA SER A 71 3.62 -16.96 9.27
C SER A 71 4.47 -15.69 9.19
N HIS A 72 5.70 -15.77 9.68
CA HIS A 72 6.66 -14.68 9.55
C HIS A 72 7.05 -14.41 8.09
N GLN A 73 7.06 -15.46 7.25
CA GLN A 73 7.40 -15.32 5.82
C GLN A 73 6.39 -14.44 5.08
N ILE A 74 5.09 -14.59 5.39
CA ILE A 74 4.05 -13.72 4.83
C ILE A 74 4.31 -12.27 5.26
N SER A 75 4.64 -12.02 6.52
CA SER A 75 4.94 -10.65 6.99
C SER A 75 6.10 -10.00 6.23
N LEU A 76 7.18 -10.75 5.95
CA LEU A 76 8.31 -10.23 5.16
C LEU A 76 7.92 -9.94 3.71
N LYS A 77 7.15 -10.84 3.09
CA LYS A 77 6.64 -10.62 1.72
C LYS A 77 5.72 -9.41 1.64
N VAL A 78 4.87 -9.21 2.65
CA VAL A 78 4.03 -8.01 2.74
C VAL A 78 4.86 -6.75 2.81
N ILE A 79 5.91 -6.71 3.65
CA ILE A 79 6.81 -5.54 3.72
C ILE A 79 7.39 -5.25 2.34
N ALA A 80 7.81 -6.27 1.58
CA ALA A 80 8.29 -6.09 0.22
C ALA A 80 7.20 -5.57 -0.73
N LEU A 81 5.96 -6.05 -0.64
CA LEU A 81 4.84 -5.55 -1.45
C LEU A 81 4.47 -4.10 -1.11
N LEU A 82 4.49 -3.72 0.16
CA LEU A 82 4.23 -2.35 0.58
C LEU A 82 5.29 -1.38 0.03
N ARG A 83 6.56 -1.82 -0.02
CA ARG A 83 7.65 -1.07 -0.67
C ARG A 83 7.41 -0.89 -2.17
N ILE A 84 7.01 -1.96 -2.86
CA ILE A 84 6.66 -1.89 -4.28
C ILE A 84 5.51 -0.90 -4.52
N CYS A 85 4.48 -0.91 -3.66
CA CYS A 85 3.40 0.06 -3.73
C CYS A 85 3.89 1.50 -3.53
N GLU A 86 4.83 1.73 -2.61
CA GLU A 86 5.47 3.04 -2.40
C GLU A 86 6.24 3.49 -3.64
N ASP A 87 7.08 2.63 -4.22
CA ASP A 87 7.86 2.93 -5.42
C ASP A 87 6.95 3.32 -6.59
N HIS A 88 5.87 2.56 -6.81
CA HIS A 88 4.89 2.90 -7.84
C HIS A 88 4.21 4.25 -7.59
N LEU A 89 3.81 4.52 -6.33
CA LEU A 89 3.27 5.83 -5.98
C LEU A 89 4.29 6.95 -6.20
N ALA A 90 5.57 6.72 -5.90
CA ALA A 90 6.62 7.71 -6.08
C ALA A 90 6.90 8.00 -7.56
N GLU A 91 7.03 6.96 -8.39
CA GLU A 91 7.29 7.09 -9.83
C GLU A 91 6.17 7.83 -10.57
N ASP A 92 4.92 7.58 -10.21
CA ASP A 92 3.75 8.23 -10.79
C ASP A 92 3.57 9.71 -10.36
N LEU A 93 4.35 10.17 -9.38
CA LEU A 93 4.32 11.54 -8.85
C LEU A 93 5.52 12.40 -9.28
N VAL A 94 6.53 11.83 -9.92
CA VAL A 94 7.65 12.59 -10.51
C VAL A 94 7.29 13.00 -11.96
N PRO A 95 7.56 14.25 -12.40
CA PRO A 95 7.08 14.74 -13.69
C PRO A 95 7.75 14.01 -14.87
N GLY A 96 7.07 13.02 -15.43
CA GLY A 96 7.52 12.24 -16.59
C GLY A 96 6.77 10.93 -16.83
N GLY A 97 6.11 10.38 -15.81
CA GLY A 97 5.28 9.17 -15.91
C GLY A 97 3.86 9.49 -16.38
N ALA A 98 3.40 8.79 -17.40
CA ALA A 98 2.14 9.04 -18.08
C ALA A 98 0.92 8.51 -17.30
N LEU A 99 0.60 9.10 -16.14
CA LEU A 99 -0.76 9.00 -15.63
C LEU A 99 -1.66 9.86 -16.50
N LYS A 100 -2.40 9.17 -17.35
CA LYS A 100 -3.51 9.69 -18.14
C LYS A 100 -4.39 10.54 -17.23
N ARG A 101 -4.29 11.86 -17.38
CA ARG A 101 -5.11 12.89 -16.72
C ARG A 101 -6.47 12.31 -16.32
N ILE A 102 -6.62 11.98 -15.04
CA ILE A 102 -7.92 12.12 -14.41
C ILE A 102 -8.10 13.64 -14.37
N ASP A 103 -9.14 14.11 -15.06
CA ASP A 103 -9.39 15.49 -15.49
C ASP A 103 -9.75 16.44 -14.32
N THR A 104 -9.03 16.37 -13.22
CA THR A 104 -9.24 17.23 -12.06
C THR A 104 -8.04 18.10 -11.77
N ARG A 105 -8.36 19.34 -11.42
CA ARG A 105 -7.49 20.51 -11.44
C ARG A 105 -6.33 20.33 -10.48
N ILE A 106 -5.23 21.03 -10.75
CA ILE A 106 -3.93 21.07 -10.05
C ILE A 106 -4.03 21.35 -8.52
N ASP A 107 -5.24 21.60 -8.00
CA ASP A 107 -5.55 21.80 -6.58
C ASP A 107 -5.82 20.46 -5.83
N GLU A 108 -6.21 19.39 -6.53
CA GLU A 108 -6.57 18.08 -5.93
C GLU A 108 -5.38 17.11 -5.81
N THR A 109 -4.24 17.38 -6.45
CA THR A 109 -3.11 16.43 -6.47
C THR A 109 -2.43 16.27 -5.11
N CYS A 110 -2.47 17.29 -4.25
CA CYS A 110 -1.94 17.22 -2.87
C CYS A 110 -2.85 16.38 -1.97
N ASP A 111 -4.17 16.57 -2.08
CA ASP A 111 -5.18 15.84 -1.31
C ASP A 111 -5.18 14.34 -1.68
N VAL A 112 -5.04 14.03 -2.98
CA VAL A 112 -4.97 12.65 -3.50
C VAL A 112 -3.66 11.96 -3.10
N THR A 113 -2.53 12.66 -3.05
CA THR A 113 -1.28 12.06 -2.59
C THR A 113 -1.31 11.77 -1.10
N GLU A 114 -1.75 12.71 -0.28
CA GLU A 114 -1.90 12.48 1.16
C GLU A 114 -2.87 11.31 1.47
N HIS A 115 -3.92 11.15 0.65
CA HIS A 115 -4.90 10.07 0.79
C HIS A 115 -4.31 8.65 0.64
N TYR A 116 -3.28 8.48 -0.19
CA TYR A 116 -2.63 7.18 -0.40
C TYR A 116 -1.39 6.98 0.47
N TRP A 117 -0.60 8.04 0.65
CA TRP A 117 0.63 7.98 1.43
C TRP A 117 0.35 7.84 2.93
N PHE A 118 -0.63 8.54 3.49
CA PHE A 118 -0.87 8.49 4.94
C PHE A 118 -1.24 7.07 5.44
N PRO A 119 -2.18 6.33 4.83
CA PRO A 119 -2.47 4.96 5.24
C PRO A 119 -1.27 4.01 5.08
N MET A 120 -0.48 4.19 4.02
CA MET A 120 0.73 3.41 3.77
C MET A 120 1.77 3.63 4.87
N LEU A 121 2.09 4.89 5.14
CA LEU A 121 3.05 5.30 6.17
C LEU A 121 2.60 4.89 7.57
N ALA A 122 1.32 5.04 7.90
CA ALA A 122 0.76 4.63 9.17
C ALA A 122 0.90 3.11 9.38
N GLY A 123 0.52 2.31 8.38
CA GLY A 123 0.65 0.86 8.45
C GLY A 123 2.08 0.38 8.62
N LEU A 124 3.02 1.00 7.91
CA LEU A 124 4.44 0.64 7.99
C LEU A 124 5.06 1.10 9.31
N SER A 125 4.66 2.25 9.84
CA SER A 125 5.04 2.71 11.17
C SER A 125 4.69 1.67 12.24
N ASP A 126 3.50 1.06 12.17
CA ASP A 126 3.10 0.03 13.12
C ASP A 126 4.04 -1.19 13.08
N LEU A 127 4.53 -1.56 11.89
CA LEU A 127 5.47 -2.69 11.71
C LEU A 127 6.87 -2.41 12.26
N THR A 128 7.30 -1.14 12.32
CA THR A 128 8.58 -0.77 12.98
C THR A 128 8.59 -1.04 14.48
N SER A 129 7.40 -1.17 15.08
CA SER A 129 7.22 -1.53 16.48
C SER A 129 6.87 -3.00 16.69
N ASP A 130 6.92 -3.84 15.64
CA ASP A 130 6.57 -5.26 15.73
C ASP A 130 7.49 -5.99 16.74
N PRO A 131 6.93 -6.86 17.61
CA PRO A 131 7.72 -7.63 18.58
C PRO A 131 8.74 -8.57 17.93
N ARG A 132 8.50 -9.03 16.70
CA ARG A 132 9.38 -9.91 15.93
C ARG A 132 10.52 -9.09 15.34
N ALA A 133 11.75 -9.40 15.76
CA ALA A 133 12.94 -8.65 15.36
C ALA A 133 13.14 -8.61 13.84
N GLU A 134 12.85 -9.71 13.14
CA GLU A 134 13.00 -9.82 11.69
C GLU A 134 12.01 -8.92 10.94
N VAL A 135 10.75 -8.81 11.40
CA VAL A 135 9.74 -7.88 10.84
C VAL A 135 10.22 -6.44 11.04
N ARG A 136 10.66 -6.11 12.26
CA ARG A 136 11.13 -4.77 12.60
C ARG A 136 12.34 -4.36 11.78
N ILE A 137 13.37 -5.21 11.68
CA ILE A 137 14.59 -4.93 10.90
C ILE A 137 14.22 -4.75 9.41
N SER A 138 13.40 -5.64 8.87
CA SER A 138 12.92 -5.55 7.49
C SER A 138 12.09 -4.28 7.24
N SER A 139 11.31 -3.83 8.23
CA SER A 139 10.53 -2.57 8.13
C SER A 139 11.35 -1.30 8.39
N GLY A 140 12.53 -1.39 9.04
CA GLY A 140 13.23 -0.23 9.61
C GLY A 140 14.48 0.23 8.85
N ASP A 141 15.36 -0.68 8.46
CA ASP A 141 16.77 -0.31 8.17
C ASP A 141 16.99 0.47 6.87
N GLU A 142 16.18 0.21 5.85
CA GLU A 142 16.25 0.90 4.54
C GLU A 142 15.10 1.89 4.38
N TRP A 143 13.95 1.50 4.93
CA TRP A 143 12.67 2.14 4.72
C TRP A 143 12.54 3.50 5.41
N LEU A 144 13.02 3.63 6.66
CA LEU A 144 12.97 4.92 7.37
C LEU A 144 13.78 6.02 6.66
N ARG A 145 14.77 5.69 5.83
CA ARG A 145 15.53 6.69 5.05
C ARG A 145 14.78 7.16 3.81
N GLU A 146 14.14 6.28 3.06
CA GLU A 146 13.41 6.64 1.83
C GLU A 146 12.03 7.22 2.15
N SER A 147 11.32 6.57 3.07
CA SER A 147 10.05 7.07 3.59
C SER A 147 10.20 8.43 4.29
N SER A 148 11.32 8.71 4.97
CA SER A 148 11.55 10.05 5.53
C SER A 148 11.81 11.09 4.45
N VAL A 149 12.43 10.75 3.32
CA VAL A 149 12.55 11.66 2.18
C VAL A 149 11.17 11.99 1.59
N HIS A 150 10.31 10.98 1.38
CA HIS A 150 8.95 11.19 0.87
C HIS A 150 8.05 11.90 1.89
N SER A 151 8.15 11.55 3.17
CA SER A 151 7.44 12.24 4.27
C SER A 151 7.88 13.70 4.39
N LEU A 152 9.17 13.99 4.25
CA LEU A 152 9.69 15.36 4.21
C LEU A 152 9.21 16.08 2.95
N GLN A 153 9.11 15.41 1.81
CA GLN A 153 8.58 15.98 0.57
C GLN A 153 7.09 16.32 0.71
N LEU A 154 6.29 15.44 1.33
CA LEU A 154 4.88 15.67 1.64
C LEU A 154 4.72 16.84 2.62
N LEU A 155 5.50 16.88 3.70
CA LEU A 155 5.52 18.02 4.63
C LEU A 155 5.93 19.32 3.94
N CYS A 156 6.92 19.27 3.04
CA CYS A 156 7.32 20.43 2.23
C CYS A 156 6.20 20.86 1.28
N ASN A 157 5.50 19.93 0.63
CA ASN A 157 4.39 20.23 -0.27
C ASN A 157 3.21 20.84 0.50
N LEU A 158 2.81 20.23 1.61
CA LEU A 158 1.80 20.74 2.54
C LEU A 158 2.15 22.16 2.99
N PHE A 159 3.38 22.37 3.46
CA PHE A 159 3.84 23.70 3.89
C PHE A 159 3.83 24.71 2.73
N ASN A 160 4.24 24.33 1.53
CA ASN A 160 4.16 25.23 0.37
C ASN A 160 2.70 25.55 0.00
N THR A 161 1.77 24.59 0.05
CA THR A 161 0.35 24.81 -0.25
C THR A 161 -0.30 25.78 0.76
N PHE A 162 -0.04 25.60 2.06
CA PHE A 162 -0.64 26.45 3.09
C PHE A 162 0.06 27.81 3.26
N TYR A 163 1.36 27.92 2.96
CA TYR A 163 2.14 29.13 3.25
C TYR A 163 2.65 29.90 2.00
N LYS A 164 2.43 29.42 0.76
CA LYS A 164 2.65 30.22 -0.48
C LYS A 164 1.39 30.89 -1.04
N VAL A 165 0.31 31.00 -0.28
CA VAL A 165 -0.74 31.99 -0.56
C VAL A 165 -0.40 33.28 0.18
N SER A 166 0.60 34.02 -0.31
CA SER A 166 0.91 35.41 0.04
C SER A 166 1.72 36.07 -1.06
#